data_AF-A0A8B7R4V1-F1
#
_entry.id   AF-A0A8B7R4V1-F1
#
_cell.length_a   1.000
_cell.length_b   1.000
_cell.length_c   1.000
_cell.angle_alpha   90.00
_cell.angle_beta   90.00
_cell.angle_gamma   90.00
#
_symmetry.space_group_name_H-M   'P 1'
#
loop_
_entity.id
_entity.type
_entity.pdbx_description
1 polymer ?
#
loop_
_entity_poly.entity_id
_entity_poly.type
_entity_poly.pdbx_seq_one_letter_code
_entity_poly.pdbx_strand_id
1 'polypeptide(L)'
;MAELPWTKAGKPKRCSLHSVIFLLIVMLVLVFFGEAAGRPTSLQVVTLPRMVYPQPMVLTPSRKDVLVLTPWLAPIIWEGTFNIDILNEQFRQQNVTIGLTVFAIKK
;
A
#
# COMPACT_ATOMS: atom_id res chain seq x y z
N MET A 1 22.68 69.98 -31.33
CA MET A 1 23.51 68.79 -31.07
C MET A 1 23.84 68.76 -29.59
N ALA A 2 23.09 68.00 -28.80
CA ALA A 2 23.44 67.62 -27.43
C ALA A 2 22.53 66.45 -27.02
N GLU A 3 23.04 65.24 -27.18
CA GLU A 3 22.48 63.99 -26.67
C GLU A 3 22.57 63.99 -25.14
N LEU A 4 21.46 63.72 -24.44
CA LEU A 4 21.47 63.46 -22.99
C LEU A 4 21.53 61.95 -22.72
N PRO A 5 22.46 61.49 -21.88
CA PRO A 5 22.75 60.07 -21.74
C PRO A 5 22.13 59.48 -20.45
N TRP A 6 21.57 58.27 -20.59
CA TRP A 6 21.23 57.29 -19.54
C TRP A 6 20.08 57.61 -18.56
N THR A 7 19.15 56.66 -18.42
CA THR A 7 19.13 55.72 -17.27
C THR A 7 18.38 54.44 -17.66
N LYS A 8 19.10 53.34 -17.89
CA LYS A 8 18.47 52.01 -17.84
C LYS A 8 18.18 51.73 -16.36
N ALA A 9 16.94 51.95 -15.94
CA ALA A 9 16.45 51.52 -14.65
C ALA A 9 16.53 49.99 -14.57
N GLY A 10 17.54 49.49 -13.86
CA GLY A 10 17.65 48.08 -13.51
C GLY A 10 16.45 47.68 -12.67
N LYS A 11 15.63 46.78 -13.21
CA LYS A 11 14.53 46.15 -12.46
C LYS A 11 15.13 45.52 -11.19
N PRO A 12 14.59 45.79 -9.99
CA PRO A 12 15.06 45.14 -8.78
C PRO A 12 14.86 43.63 -8.93
N LYS A 13 15.92 42.85 -8.70
CA LYS A 13 15.90 41.39 -8.67
C LYS A 13 14.93 40.92 -7.58
N ARG A 14 13.65 40.77 -7.95
CA ARG A 14 12.59 40.16 -7.15
C ARG A 14 12.73 38.62 -7.17
N CYS A 15 13.94 38.12 -6.91
CA CYS A 15 14.34 36.76 -7.28
C CYS A 15 14.84 35.88 -6.12
N SER A 16 14.92 36.37 -4.88
CA SER A 16 15.45 35.55 -3.78
C SER A 16 14.34 34.86 -2.98
N LEU A 17 13.33 35.62 -2.54
CA LEU A 17 12.34 35.11 -1.58
C LEU A 17 11.45 34.00 -2.14
N HIS A 18 10.95 34.13 -3.37
CA HIS A 18 10.07 33.14 -3.98
C HIS A 18 10.81 31.82 -4.29
N SER A 19 12.09 31.92 -4.68
CA SER A 19 12.94 30.75 -4.91
C SER A 19 13.24 30.01 -3.60
N VAL A 20 13.52 30.75 -2.51
CA VAL A 20 13.73 30.18 -1.18
C VAL A 20 12.46 29.51 -0.65
N ILE A 21 11.30 30.14 -0.82
CA ILE A 21 10.01 29.56 -0.40
C ILE A 21 9.72 28.27 -1.17
N PHE A 22 9.95 28.25 -2.49
CA PHE A 22 9.77 27.05 -3.30
C PHE A 22 10.71 25.92 -2.86
N LEU A 23 11.98 26.22 -2.61
CA LEU A 23 12.95 25.25 -2.09
C LEU A 23 12.53 24.73 -0.70
N LEU A 24 12.05 25.60 0.19
CA LEU A 24 11.54 25.19 1.50
C LEU A 24 10.32 24.28 1.38
N ILE A 25 9.38 24.57 0.49
CA ILE A 25 8.21 23.72 0.23
C ILE A 25 8.65 22.37 -0.34
N VAL A 26 9.59 22.35 -1.29
CA VAL A 26 10.12 21.10 -1.85
C VAL A 26 10.84 20.29 -0.78
N MET A 27 11.68 20.91 0.05
CA MET A 27 12.35 20.22 1.16
C MET A 27 11.34 19.70 2.19
N LEU A 28 10.32 20.49 2.50
CA LEU A 28 9.24 20.10 3.41
C LEU A 28 8.47 18.91 2.84
N VAL A 29 8.10 18.95 1.56
CA VAL A 29 7.49 17.83 0.85
C VAL A 29 8.43 16.63 0.84
N LEU A 30 9.73 16.77 0.57
CA LEU A 30 10.67 15.65 0.60
C LEU A 30 10.86 15.05 2.00
N VAL A 31 10.73 15.85 3.07
CA VAL A 31 10.74 15.35 4.45
C VAL A 31 9.42 14.62 4.78
N PHE A 32 8.28 15.20 4.43
CA PHE A 32 6.97 14.58 4.66
C PHE A 32 6.67 13.40 3.72
N PHE A 33 7.25 13.39 2.52
CA PHE A 33 7.06 12.37 1.48
C PHE A 33 8.20 11.34 1.48
N GLY A 34 9.37 11.68 2.02
CA GLY A 34 10.45 10.73 2.31
C GLY A 34 10.06 9.69 3.36
N GLU A 35 8.98 9.96 4.11
CA GLU A 35 8.33 9.03 5.02
C GLU A 35 7.11 8.32 4.37
N ALA A 36 7.03 8.30 3.04
CA ALA A 36 6.11 7.45 2.28
C ALA A 36 6.84 6.39 1.43
N ALA A 37 8.17 6.32 1.55
CA ALA A 37 8.97 5.23 1.00
C ALA A 37 8.76 3.97 1.85
N GLY A 38 7.68 3.25 1.53
CA GLY A 38 7.43 1.85 1.85
C GLY A 38 8.02 1.37 3.15
N ARG A 39 7.22 1.38 4.23
CA ARG A 39 7.42 0.37 5.27
C ARG A 39 7.54 -0.96 4.54
N PRO A 40 8.69 -1.67 4.61
CA PRO A 40 8.69 -3.06 4.21
C PRO A 40 7.58 -3.68 5.04
N THR A 41 6.76 -4.52 4.43
CA THR A 41 5.75 -5.34 5.09
C THR A 41 6.50 -6.20 6.10
N SER A 42 6.85 -5.60 7.25
CA SER A 42 7.21 -6.29 8.46
C SER A 42 6.03 -7.21 8.63
N LEU A 43 6.32 -8.52 8.62
CA LEU A 43 5.35 -9.56 8.89
C LEU A 43 4.52 -9.07 10.07
N GLN A 44 3.34 -8.51 9.79
CA GLN A 44 2.46 -8.03 10.83
C GLN A 44 2.07 -9.33 11.49
N VAL A 45 2.69 -9.62 12.65
CA VAL A 45 2.30 -10.75 13.47
C VAL A 45 0.93 -10.37 14.00
N VAL A 46 -0.07 -10.72 13.20
CA VAL A 46 -1.49 -10.59 13.51
C VAL A 46 -1.71 -11.42 14.76
N THR A 47 -1.81 -10.73 15.90
CA THR A 47 -2.05 -11.38 17.18
C THR A 47 -3.53 -11.70 17.26
N LEU A 48 -3.87 -12.93 16.87
CA LEU A 48 -5.24 -13.40 16.94
C LEU A 48 -5.72 -13.49 18.39
N PRO A 49 -6.99 -13.15 18.66
CA PRO A 49 -7.58 -13.40 19.98
C PRO A 49 -7.59 -14.90 20.27
N ARG A 50 -7.77 -15.27 21.54
CA ARG A 50 -7.93 -16.68 21.92
C ARG A 50 -9.16 -17.25 21.20
N MET A 51 -8.93 -18.20 20.30
CA MET A 51 -9.97 -18.94 19.59
C MET A 51 -10.01 -20.39 20.07
N VAL A 52 -11.21 -20.98 20.03
CA VAL A 52 -11.42 -22.41 20.23
C VAL A 52 -11.87 -22.99 18.90
N TYR A 53 -11.06 -23.86 18.31
CA TYR A 53 -11.34 -24.53 17.05
C TYR A 53 -10.84 -25.98 17.09
N PRO A 54 -11.38 -26.88 16.25
CA PRO A 54 -10.90 -28.26 16.18
C PRO A 54 -9.41 -28.31 15.83
N GLN A 55 -8.66 -29.13 16.56
CA GLN A 55 -7.22 -29.26 16.33
C GLN A 55 -6.97 -29.84 14.92
N PRO A 56 -6.07 -29.24 14.12
CA PRO A 56 -5.72 -29.79 12.81
C PRO A 56 -5.02 -31.14 12.94
N MET A 57 -5.53 -32.14 12.21
CA MET A 57 -4.98 -33.49 12.22
C MET A 57 -3.88 -33.62 11.16
N VAL A 58 -2.60 -33.50 11.56
CA VAL A 58 -1.46 -33.52 10.63
C VAL A 58 -1.38 -34.80 9.79
N LEU A 59 -1.76 -35.94 10.37
CA LEU A 59 -1.70 -37.25 9.71
C LEU A 59 -2.92 -37.55 8.83
N THR A 60 -3.96 -36.72 8.89
CA THR A 60 -5.19 -36.91 8.12
C THR A 60 -5.35 -35.75 7.14
N PRO A 61 -5.22 -36.01 5.82
CA PRO A 61 -5.41 -34.94 4.85
C PRO A 61 -6.86 -34.43 4.88
N SER A 62 -7.05 -33.12 4.77
CA SER A 62 -8.39 -32.49 4.79
C SER A 62 -9.30 -33.01 3.67
N ARG A 63 -8.71 -33.33 2.52
CA ARG A 63 -9.39 -33.90 1.35
C ARG A 63 -8.49 -34.99 0.74
N LYS A 64 -9.09 -36.09 0.30
CA LYS A 64 -8.39 -37.23 -0.33
C LYS A 64 -8.74 -37.41 -1.81
N ASP A 65 -9.83 -36.79 -2.23
CA ASP A 65 -10.45 -36.90 -3.55
C ASP A 65 -9.99 -35.81 -4.53
N VAL A 66 -9.40 -34.72 -4.02
CA VAL A 66 -8.95 -33.58 -4.83
C VAL A 66 -7.53 -33.15 -4.48
N LEU A 67 -6.86 -32.51 -5.45
CA LEU A 67 -5.57 -31.87 -5.22
C LEU A 67 -5.77 -30.60 -4.37
N VAL A 68 -5.08 -30.52 -3.23
CA VAL A 68 -5.15 -29.37 -2.31
C VAL A 68 -3.96 -28.40 -2.45
N LEU A 69 -2.87 -28.84 -3.09
CA LEU A 69 -1.65 -28.05 -3.29
C LEU A 69 -1.13 -28.22 -4.71
N THR A 70 -0.69 -27.12 -5.33
CA THR A 70 0.00 -27.17 -6.62
C THR A 70 1.47 -27.58 -6.46
N PRO A 71 2.16 -28.02 -7.53
CA PRO A 71 3.59 -28.34 -7.47
C PRO A 71 4.50 -27.18 -7.03
N TRP A 72 4.04 -25.92 -7.14
CA TRP A 72 4.74 -24.73 -6.66
C TRP A 72 4.27 -24.26 -5.27
N LEU A 73 3.66 -25.15 -4.49
CA LEU A 73 3.24 -24.92 -3.09
C LEU A 73 2.15 -23.84 -2.91
N ALA A 74 1.33 -23.57 -3.94
CA ALA A 74 0.15 -22.72 -3.75
C ALA A 74 -1.05 -23.56 -3.29
N PRO A 75 -1.80 -23.11 -2.25
CA PRO A 75 -3.00 -23.78 -1.79
C PRO A 75 -4.14 -23.61 -2.80
N ILE A 76 -4.85 -24.72 -3.06
CA ILE A 76 -6.09 -24.72 -3.84
C ILE A 76 -7.25 -24.69 -2.84
N ILE A 77 -8.11 -23.67 -2.96
CA ILE A 77 -9.19 -23.43 -1.99
C ILE A 77 -10.37 -24.35 -2.31
N TRP A 78 -10.64 -25.28 -1.39
CA TRP A 78 -11.82 -26.15 -1.42
C TRP A 78 -12.57 -26.08 -0.10
N GLU A 79 -13.82 -26.55 -0.10
CA GLU A 79 -14.56 -26.71 1.14
C GLU A 79 -13.81 -27.68 2.08
N GLY A 80 -13.63 -27.29 3.34
CA GLY A 80 -12.87 -28.04 4.34
C GLY A 80 -11.33 -27.88 4.30
N THR A 81 -10.75 -27.11 3.37
CA THR A 81 -9.29 -26.83 3.37
C THR A 81 -8.89 -25.60 4.19
N PHE A 82 -9.86 -24.80 4.63
CA PHE A 82 -9.63 -23.60 5.44
C PHE A 82 -10.63 -23.54 6.60
N ASN A 83 -10.26 -22.80 7.65
CA ASN A 83 -11.18 -22.43 8.71
C ASN A 83 -11.53 -20.94 8.53
N ILE A 84 -12.82 -20.67 8.25
CA ILE A 84 -13.29 -19.32 7.94
C ILE A 84 -13.16 -18.36 9.12
N ASP A 85 -13.32 -18.84 10.36
CA ASP A 85 -13.25 -18.01 11.56
C ASP A 85 -11.86 -17.42 11.76
N ILE A 86 -10.84 -18.27 11.56
CA ILE A 86 -9.42 -17.85 11.63
C ILE A 86 -9.13 -16.83 10.53
N LEU A 87 -9.52 -17.14 9.29
CA LEU A 87 -9.26 -16.27 8.14
C LEU A 87 -9.95 -14.91 8.29
N ASN A 88 -11.19 -14.90 8.77
CA ASN A 88 -11.97 -13.69 8.99
C ASN A 88 -11.30 -12.79 10.03
N GLU A 89 -10.88 -13.32 11.19
CA GLU A 89 -10.18 -12.49 12.17
C GLU A 89 -8.85 -11.96 11.65
N GLN A 90 -8.11 -12.74 10.86
CA GLN A 90 -6.88 -12.26 10.24
C GLN A 90 -7.10 -11.07 9.30
N PHE A 91 -8.12 -11.15 8.43
CA PHE A 91 -8.44 -10.09 7.48
C PHE A 91 -9.11 -8.89 8.13
N ARG A 92 -9.91 -9.10 9.19
CA ARG A 92 -10.51 -8.03 9.98
C ARG A 92 -9.46 -7.21 10.73
N GLN A 93 -8.48 -7.84 11.37
CA GLN A 93 -7.40 -7.13 12.06
C GLN A 93 -6.55 -6.27 11.11
N GLN A 94 -6.49 -6.67 9.85
CA GLN A 94 -5.79 -5.92 8.80
C GLN A 94 -6.67 -4.85 8.13
N ASN A 95 -7.96 -4.74 8.52
CA ASN A 95 -8.95 -3.84 7.89
C ASN A 95 -8.96 -3.95 6.36
N VAL A 96 -8.86 -5.18 5.83
CA VAL A 96 -8.79 -5.40 4.38
C VAL A 96 -10.11 -5.04 3.72
N THR A 97 -10.03 -4.24 2.65
CA THR A 97 -11.15 -3.93 1.76
C THR A 97 -10.97 -4.68 0.45
N ILE A 98 -11.96 -5.50 0.07
CA ILE A 98 -11.92 -6.30 -1.15
C ILE A 98 -12.67 -5.54 -2.26
N GLY A 99 -11.94 -5.11 -3.28
CA GLY A 99 -12.55 -4.52 -4.48
C GLY A 99 -13.09 -5.61 -5.40
N LEU A 100 -14.35 -5.50 -5.80
CA LEU A 100 -14.96 -6.36 -6.82
C LEU A 100 -15.23 -5.53 -8.08
N THR A 101 -14.54 -5.85 -9.16
CA THR A 101 -14.74 -5.20 -10.46
C THR A 101 -15.57 -6.09 -11.37
N VAL A 102 -16.70 -5.58 -11.84
CA VAL A 102 -17.59 -6.28 -12.78
C VAL A 102 -17.83 -5.39 -14.00
N PHE A 103 -17.68 -5.97 -15.18
CA PHE A 103 -17.98 -5.29 -16.45
C PHE A 103 -19.33 -5.79 -16.97
N ALA A 104 -20.25 -4.86 -17.24
CA ALA A 104 -21.54 -5.14 -17.87
C ALA A 104 -21.61 -4.40 -19.22
N ILE A 105 -21.13 -5.04 -20.29
CA ILE A 105 -21.04 -4.45 -21.63
C ILE A 105 -22.04 -5.13 -22.56
N LYS A 106 -23.11 -4.40 -22.95
CA LYS A 106 -24.16 -4.80 -23.91
C LYS A 106 -24.67 -6.25 -23.68
N LYS A 107 -25.43 -6.82 -24.61
CA LYS A 107 -25.88 -8.23 -24.58
C LYS A 107 -25.24 -8.98 -25.73
#